data_AF-A0A0J6BL74-F1
#
_entry.id   AF-A0A0J6BL74-F1
#
_cell.length_a   1.000
_cell.length_b   1.000
_cell.length_c   1.000
_cell.angle_alpha   90.00
_cell.angle_beta   90.00
_cell.angle_gamma   90.00
#
_symmetry.space_group_name_H-M   'P 1'
#
loop_
_entity.id
_entity.type
_entity.pdbx_description
1 polymer ?
#
loop_
_entity_poly.entity_id
_entity_poly.type
_entity_poly.pdbx_seq_one_letter_code
_entity_poly.pdbx_strand_id
1 'polypeptide(L)'
;MQGDGKNRLTVDIFGQQYRLSGKASVNHIRMVAGFVDDKMNEIANGNHRLDTAKIAVLSAVNIADEYFRLRQEYEELLKIIQEEAKAKPID
;
A
#
# COMPACT_ATOMS: atom_id res chain seq x y z
N MET A 1 24.26 -22.86 5.14
CA MET A 1 23.82 -21.86 4.14
C MET A 1 22.50 -21.29 4.61
N GLN A 2 22.54 -20.16 5.31
CA GLN A 2 21.35 -19.51 5.87
C GLN A 2 20.93 -18.44 4.85
N GLY A 3 19.96 -18.77 4.01
CA GLY A 3 19.42 -17.82 3.04
C GLY A 3 18.74 -16.69 3.79
N ASP A 4 19.13 -15.45 3.48
CA ASP A 4 18.56 -14.20 4.03
C ASP A 4 17.07 -14.34 4.32
N GLY A 5 16.62 -13.95 5.52
CA GLY A 5 15.22 -14.04 6.02
C GLY A 5 14.19 -13.22 5.23
N LYS A 6 14.13 -13.45 3.92
CA LYS A 6 13.23 -12.86 2.95
C LYS A 6 12.28 -13.94 2.47
N ASN A 7 10.99 -13.71 2.67
CA ASN A 7 9.95 -14.53 2.09
C ASN A 7 9.89 -14.28 0.58
N ARG A 8 9.78 -15.34 -0.22
CA ARG A 8 9.61 -15.27 -1.67
C ARG A 8 8.23 -15.84 -2.01
N LEU A 9 7.46 -15.11 -2.78
CA LEU A 9 6.12 -15.49 -3.20
C LEU A 9 5.92 -15.10 -4.66
N THR A 10 5.31 -16.00 -5.43
CA THR A 10 4.79 -15.67 -6.76
C THR A 10 3.34 -15.22 -6.60
N VAL A 11 3.00 -14.09 -7.20
CA VAL A 11 1.65 -13.49 -7.21
C VAL A 11 1.27 -13.13 -8.63
N ASP A 12 -0.02 -13.04 -8.91
CA ASP A 12 -0.55 -12.55 -10.17
C ASP A 12 -1.14 -11.14 -9.94
N ILE A 13 -0.71 -10.18 -10.74
CA ILE A 13 -1.17 -8.78 -10.70
C ILE A 13 -1.49 -8.36 -12.13
N PHE A 14 -2.74 -7.99 -12.36
CA PHE A 14 -3.32 -7.58 -13.63
C PHE A 14 -3.04 -8.58 -14.77
N GLY A 15 -3.24 -9.86 -14.46
CA GLY A 15 -3.00 -10.98 -15.39
C GLY A 15 -1.52 -11.29 -15.65
N GLN A 16 -0.58 -10.61 -14.98
CA GLN A 16 0.85 -10.86 -15.10
C GLN A 16 1.42 -11.46 -13.81
N GLN A 17 2.28 -12.47 -13.97
CA GLN A 17 2.88 -13.15 -12.84
C GLN A 17 4.18 -12.47 -12.40
N TYR A 18 4.26 -12.11 -11.11
CA TYR A 18 5.42 -11.49 -10.48
C TYR A 18 5.98 -12.35 -9.36
N ARG A 19 7.31 -12.48 -9.32
CA ARG A 19 8.03 -13.13 -8.21
C ARG A 19 8.51 -12.07 -7.23
N LEU A 20 7.79 -11.89 -6.13
CA LEU A 20 8.10 -10.93 -5.08
C LEU A 20 9.00 -11.55 -4.01
N SER A 21 9.89 -10.74 -3.45
CA SER A 21 10.71 -11.11 -2.30
C SER A 21 10.75 -9.98 -1.28
N GLY A 22 10.46 -10.26 -0.02
CA GLY A 22 10.40 -9.23 1.03
C GLY A 22 10.61 -9.79 2.43
N LYS A 23 10.90 -8.92 3.39
CA LYS A 23 11.02 -9.29 4.82
C LYS A 23 9.66 -9.50 5.50
N ALA A 24 8.59 -8.97 4.90
CA ALA A 24 7.23 -9.11 5.42
C ALA A 24 6.73 -10.56 5.30
N SER A 25 5.69 -10.89 6.06
CA SER A 25 5.05 -12.21 6.00
C SER A 25 4.48 -12.48 4.60
N VAL A 26 4.40 -13.76 4.23
CA VAL A 26 3.80 -14.20 2.95
C VAL A 26 2.37 -13.66 2.81
N ASN A 27 1.59 -13.68 3.89
CA ASN A 27 0.22 -13.16 3.90
C ASN A 27 0.17 -11.65 3.61
N HIS A 28 1.08 -10.87 4.19
CA HIS A 28 1.14 -9.44 3.93
C HIS A 28 1.53 -9.15 2.48
N ILE A 29 2.53 -9.85 1.94
CA ILE A 29 2.93 -9.69 0.53
C ILE A 29 1.77 -10.02 -0.41
N ARG A 30 1.02 -11.10 -0.13
CA ARG A 30 -0.18 -11.48 -0.90
C ARG A 30 -1.27 -10.42 -0.83
N MET A 31 -1.53 -9.88 0.36
CA MET A 31 -2.51 -8.82 0.58
C MET A 31 -2.16 -7.56 -0.22
N VAL A 32 -0.89 -7.13 -0.18
CA VAL A 32 -0.43 -5.97 -0.96
C VAL A 32 -0.57 -6.22 -2.46
N ALA A 33 -0.22 -7.42 -2.95
CA ALA A 33 -0.37 -7.76 -4.36
C ALA A 33 -1.85 -7.74 -4.81
N GLY A 34 -2.75 -8.31 -4.00
CA GLY A 34 -4.19 -8.28 -4.28
C GLY A 34 -4.74 -6.85 -4.30
N PHE A 35 -4.32 -6.00 -3.36
CA PHE A 35 -4.74 -4.60 -3.34
C PHE A 35 -4.31 -3.83 -4.60
N VAL A 36 -3.09 -4.07 -5.10
CA VAL A 36 -2.63 -3.47 -6.37
C VAL A 36 -3.43 -4.01 -7.56
N ASP A 37 -3.71 -5.31 -7.59
CA ASP A 37 -4.54 -5.93 -8.62
C ASP A 37 -5.95 -5.31 -8.68
N ASP A 38 -6.61 -5.20 -7.53
CA ASP A 38 -7.93 -4.58 -7.41
C ASP A 38 -7.93 -3.14 -7.92
N LYS A 39 -6.94 -2.32 -7.53
CA LYS A 39 -6.83 -0.92 -7.97
C LYS A 39 -6.57 -0.79 -9.47
N MET A 40 -5.77 -1.68 -10.04
CA MET A 40 -5.55 -1.73 -11.49
C MET A 40 -6.83 -2.12 -12.25
N ASN A 41 -7.58 -3.10 -11.74
CA ASN A 41 -8.87 -3.51 -12.32
C ASN A 41 -9.93 -2.41 -12.23
N GLU A 42 -10.01 -1.69 -11.12
CA GLU A 42 -10.90 -0.54 -10.95
C GLU A 42 -10.65 0.55 -12.01
N ILE A 43 -9.38 0.92 -12.20
CA ILE A 43 -8.97 1.93 -13.20
C ILE A 43 -9.25 1.44 -14.62
N ALA A 44 -8.99 0.16 -14.90
CA ALA A 44 -9.22 -0.45 -16.21
C ALA A 44 -10.72 -0.43 -16.58
N ASN A 45 -11.60 -0.76 -15.63
CA ASN A 45 -13.05 -0.76 -15.82
C ASN A 45 -13.61 0.64 -16.11
N GLY A 46 -13.01 1.69 -15.55
CA GLY A 46 -13.40 3.07 -15.82
C GLY A 46 -12.87 3.63 -17.15
N ASN A 47 -11.80 3.04 -17.72
CA ASN A 47 -11.04 3.63 -18.83
C ASN A 47 -10.51 2.58 -19.83
N HIS A 48 -11.38 2.09 -20.71
CA HIS A 48 -11.04 1.03 -21.70
C HIS A 48 -9.96 1.38 -22.75
N ARG A 49 -9.44 2.62 -22.79
CA ARG A 49 -8.45 3.06 -23.80
C ARG A 49 -7.03 3.22 -23.26
N LEU A 50 -6.80 2.96 -21.98
CA LEU A 50 -5.48 3.05 -21.39
C LEU A 50 -4.68 1.76 -21.59
N ASP A 51 -3.41 1.90 -21.94
CA ASP A 51 -2.49 0.77 -21.93
C ASP A 51 -2.15 0.35 -20.48
N THR A 52 -1.69 -0.89 -20.32
CA THR A 52 -1.38 -1.48 -19.01
C THR A 52 -0.37 -0.65 -18.22
N ALA A 53 0.60 -0.03 -18.88
CA ALA A 53 1.61 0.80 -18.22
C ALA A 53 0.99 2.05 -17.60
N LYS A 54 0.10 2.75 -18.31
CA LYS A 54 -0.65 3.89 -17.78
C LYS A 54 -1.57 3.49 -16.63
N ILE A 55 -2.23 2.34 -16.74
CA ILE A 55 -3.07 1.78 -15.65
C ILE A 55 -2.20 1.55 -14.41
N ALA A 56 -1.03 0.91 -14.55
CA ALA A 56 -0.12 0.65 -13.44
C ALA A 56 0.40 1.95 -12.79
N VAL A 57 0.82 2.94 -13.60
CA VAL A 57 1.30 4.23 -13.10
C VAL A 57 0.17 4.99 -12.39
N LEU A 58 -1.04 5.02 -12.97
CA LEU A 58 -2.19 5.68 -12.34
C LEU A 58 -2.57 4.97 -11.03
N SER A 59 -2.51 3.65 -10.98
CA SER A 59 -2.73 2.87 -9.75
C SER A 59 -1.71 3.25 -8.68
N ALA A 60 -0.42 3.31 -9.04
CA ALA A 60 0.64 3.72 -8.13
C ALA A 60 0.46 5.15 -7.61
N VAL A 61 0.03 6.09 -8.47
CA VAL A 61 -0.26 7.48 -8.08
C VAL A 61 -1.42 7.54 -7.08
N ASN A 62 -2.51 6.82 -7.34
CA ASN A 62 -3.66 6.78 -6.43
C ASN A 62 -3.29 6.18 -5.07
N ILE A 63 -2.55 5.06 -5.05
CA ILE A 63 -2.10 4.41 -3.82
C ILE A 63 -1.15 5.33 -3.02
N ALA A 64 -0.24 6.03 -3.70
CA ALA A 64 0.67 6.96 -3.05
C ALA A 64 -0.09 8.15 -2.42
N ASP A 65 -1.09 8.68 -3.12
CA ASP A 65 -1.93 9.75 -2.61
C ASP A 65 -2.76 9.33 -1.38
N GLU A 66 -3.38 8.14 -1.42
CA GLU A 66 -4.05 7.56 -0.24
C GLU A 66 -3.10 7.40 0.94
N TYR A 67 -1.88 6.91 0.70
CA TYR A 67 -0.85 6.79 1.74
C TYR A 67 -0.46 8.15 2.33
N PHE A 68 -0.25 9.18 1.51
CA PHE A 68 0.11 10.50 2.00
C PHE A 68 -1.02 11.15 2.80
N ARG A 69 -2.27 11.00 2.36
CA ARG A 69 -3.45 11.47 3.13
C ARG A 69 -3.55 10.78 4.48
N LEU A 70 -3.45 9.45 4.50
CA LEU A 70 -3.48 8.68 5.76
C LEU A 70 -2.34 9.07 6.70
N ARG A 71 -1.13 9.29 6.16
CA ARG A 71 0.01 9.74 6.96
C ARG A 71 -0.22 11.12 7.57
N GLN A 72 -0.80 12.05 6.82
CA GLN A 72 -1.14 13.38 7.31
C GLN A 72 -2.17 13.30 8.45
N GLU A 73 -3.27 12.56 8.25
CA GLU A 73 -4.30 12.35 9.28
C GLU A 73 -3.73 11.72 10.55
N TYR A 74 -2.83 10.75 10.39
CA TYR A 74 -2.13 10.12 11.51
C TYR A 74 -1.24 11.12 12.28
N GLU A 75 -0.49 11.97 11.59
CA GLU A 75 0.32 13.02 12.21
C GLU A 75 -0.53 14.07 12.93
N GLU A 76 -1.68 14.45 12.37
CA GLU A 76 -2.64 15.36 13.00
C GLU A 76 -3.22 14.76 14.28
N LEU A 77 -3.63 13.49 14.24
CA LEU A 77 -4.15 12.77 15.41
C LEU A 77 -3.10 12.68 16.53
N LEU A 78 -1.84 12.39 16.19
CA LEU A 78 -0.76 12.36 17.17
C LEU A 78 -0.53 13.72 17.84
N LYS A 79 -0.68 14.83 17.10
CA LYS A 79 -0.57 16.19 17.67
C LYS A 79 -1.69 16.44 18.69
N ILE A 80 -2.93 16.11 18.35
CA ILE A 80 -4.08 16.27 19.24
C ILE A 80 -3.86 15.50 20.55
N ILE A 81 -3.45 14.21 20.45
CA ILE A 81 -3.17 13.37 21.64
C ILE A 81 -2.06 13.99 22.50
N GLN A 82 -1.01 14.54 21.89
CA GLN A 82 0.09 15.19 22.62
C GLN A 82 -0.34 16.51 23.29
N GLU A 83 -1.20 17.28 22.66
CA GLU A 83 -1.74 18.53 23.22
C GLU A 83 -2.67 18.23 24.42
N GLU A 84 -3.56 17.25 24.31
CA GLU A 84 -4.41 16.79 25.42
C GLU A 84 -3.59 16.26 26.60
N ALA A 85 -2.53 15.49 26.33
CA ALA A 85 -1.63 14.97 27.37
C ALA A 85 -0.88 16.09 28.11
N LYS A 86 -0.62 17.22 27.46
CA LYS A 86 0.00 18.42 28.08
C LYS A 86 -1.02 19.29 28.81
N ALA A 87 -2.29 19.24 28.42
CA ALA A 87 -3.36 20.08 28.95
C ALA A 87 -4.02 19.55 30.24
N LYS A 88 -3.65 18.35 30.72
CA LYS A 88 -3.98 17.87 32.08
C LYS A 88 -2.80 18.11 33.02
N PRO A 89 -2.64 19.31 33.62
CA PRO A 89 -1.79 19.44 34.79
C PRO A 89 -2.38 18.56 35.90
N ILE A 90 -1.51 17.76 36.49
CA ILE A 90 -1.76 16.92 37.67
C ILE A 90 -2.20 17.87 38.79
N ASP A 91 -3.43 17.70 39.26
CA ASP A 91 -3.92 18.22 40.54
C ASP A 91 -3.38 17.34 41.68
#